data_AF-A0A843DYY8-F1
#
_entry.id   AF-A0A843DYY8-F1
#
_cell.length_a   1.000
_cell.length_b   1.000
_cell.length_c   1.000
_cell.angle_alpha   90.00
_cell.angle_beta   90.00
_cell.angle_gamma   90.00
#
_symmetry.space_group_name_H-M   'P 1'
#
loop_
_entity.id
_entity.type
_entity.pdbx_description
1 polymer ?
#
loop_
_entity_poly.entity_id
_entity_poly.type
_entity_poly.pdbx_seq_one_letter_code
_entity_poly.pdbx_strand_id
1 'polypeptide(L)' 'SCAFSETGPITLAEAAEKLSSDGCARLIILPLFLSPGGKSYLEAIKELDATGKGYILTPPISEYREFLEITEHKVPEDW' A
#
# COMPACT_ATOMS: atom_id res chain seq x y z
N SER A 1 3.20 -7.26 -8.76
CA SER A 1 3.74 -5.95 -9.18
C SER A 1 4.11 -5.16 -7.93
N CYS A 2 5.09 -4.26 -8.00
CA CYS A 2 5.39 -3.29 -6.93
C CYS A 2 5.04 -1.90 -7.45
N ALA A 3 4.41 -1.07 -6.62
CA ALA A 3 3.96 0.26 -6.99
C ALA A 3 4.16 1.23 -5.83
N PHE A 4 4.30 2.51 -6.17
CA PHE A 4 4.61 3.59 -5.23
C PHE A 4 3.41 4.52 -5.07
N SER A 5 3.28 5.17 -3.91
CA SER A 5 2.16 6.06 -3.63
C SER A 5 2.27 7.45 -4.24
N GLU A 6 3.50 7.94 -4.44
CA GLU A 6 3.72 9.30 -4.95
C GLU A 6 4.89 9.32 -5.93
N THR A 7 6.10 9.09 -5.42
CA THR A 7 7.34 9.18 -6.17
C THR A 7 7.96 7.81 -6.36
N GLY A 8 7.74 7.24 -7.54
CA GLY A 8 8.38 6.01 -7.96
C GLY A 8 8.20 5.74 -9.46
N PRO A 9 8.80 4.67 -9.99
CA PRO A 9 8.76 4.36 -11.41
C PRO A 9 7.36 4.02 -11.93
N ILE A 10 6.47 3.56 -11.04
CA ILE A 10 5.08 3.25 -11.36
C ILE A 10 4.21 3.54 -10.13
N THR A 11 3.16 4.32 -10.31
CA THR A 11 2.20 4.61 -9.25
C THR A 11 1.24 3.45 -9.04
N LEU A 12 0.53 3.45 -7.91
CA LEU A 12 -0.50 2.44 -7.62
C LEU A 12 -1.60 2.41 -8.69
N ALA A 13 -2.06 3.58 -9.14
CA ALA A 13 -3.08 3.69 -10.19
C ALA A 13 -2.59 3.15 -11.55
N GLU A 14 -1.36 3.49 -11.95
CA GLU A 14 -0.74 3.00 -13.18
C GLU A 14 -0.56 1.47 -13.16
N ALA A 15 -0.12 0.93 -12.02
CA ALA A 15 0.00 -0.52 -11.85
C ALA A 15 -1.36 -1.22 -11.93
N ALA A 16 -2.41 -0.64 -11.35
CA ALA A 16 -3.76 -1.19 -11.40
C ALA A 16 -4.33 -1.19 -12.82
N GLU A 17 -4.12 -0.12 -13.59
CA GLU A 17 -4.53 -0.06 -15.00
C GLU A 17 -3.81 -1.11 -15.85
N LYS A 18 -2.48 -1.20 -15.70
CA LYS A 18 -1.69 -2.19 -16.43
C LYS A 18 -2.15 -3.62 -16.15
N LEU A 19 -2.28 -4.00 -14.88
CA LEU A 19 -2.70 -5.35 -14.50
C LEU A 19 -4.12 -5.67 -14.98
N SER A 20 -5.01 -4.68 -14.97
CA SER A 20 -6.35 -4.83 -15.54
C SER A 20 -6.30 -5.07 -17.05
N SER A 21 -5.44 -4.36 -17.77
CA SER A 21 -5.22 -4.56 -19.22
C SER A 21 -4.60 -5.91 -19.55
N ASP A 22 -3.82 -6.48 -18.62
CA ASP A 22 -3.26 -7.83 -18.71
C ASP A 22 -4.30 -8.92 -18.38
N GLY A 23 -5.55 -8.55 -18.06
CA GLY A 23 -6.67 -9.45 -17.81
C GLY A 23 -6.91 -9.80 -16.34
N CYS A 24 -6.27 -9.12 -15.38
CA CYS A 24 -6.58 -9.33 -13.96
C CYS A 24 -7.97 -8.79 -13.61
N ALA A 25 -8.87 -9.68 -13.19
CA ALA A 25 -10.25 -9.31 -12.84
C ALA A 25 -10.38 -8.65 -11.45
N ARG A 26 -9.49 -8.95 -10.52
CA ARG A 26 -9.43 -8.33 -9.18
C ARG A 26 -7.99 -8.20 -8.70
N LEU A 27 -7.72 -7.16 -7.93
CA LEU A 27 -6.42 -6.89 -7.33
C LEU A 27 -6.46 -7.14 -5.82
N ILE A 28 -5.33 -7.58 -5.26
CA ILE A 28 -5.08 -7.55 -3.81
C ILE A 28 -3.96 -6.56 -3.59
N ILE A 29 -4.22 -5.54 -2.78
CA ILE A 29 -3.27 -4.47 -2.47
C ILE A 29 -2.75 -4.71 -1.06
N LEU A 30 -1.42 -4.84 -0.94
CA LEU A 30 -0.70 -5.00 0.31
C LEU A 30 0.10 -3.71 0.60
N PRO A 31 -0.39 -2.81 1.46
CA PRO A 31 0.27 -1.53 1.70
C PRO A 31 1.46 -1.68 2.66
N LEU A 32 2.64 -1.27 2.20
CA LEU A 32 3.84 -1.19 3.03
C LEU A 32 3.97 0.21 3.65
N PHE A 33 3.04 0.57 4.52
CA PHE A 33 3.04 1.85 5.23
C PHE A 33 3.20 1.67 6.73
N LEU A 34 3.97 2.58 7.35
CA LEU A 34 4.13 2.63 8.80
C LEU A 34 3.01 3.43 9.49
N SER A 35 2.32 4.31 8.75
CA SER A 35 1.23 5.15 9.29
C SER A 35 0.01 5.11 8.37
N PRO A 36 -1.11 4.49 8.79
CA PRO A 36 -2.36 4.44 8.01
C PRO A 36 -3.05 5.81 7.89
N GLY A 37 -2.74 6.75 8.78
CA GLY A 37 -3.27 8.12 8.74
C GLY A 37 -2.43 9.09 7.90
N GLY A 38 -1.33 8.61 7.30
CA GLY A 38 -0.41 9.45 6.52
C GLY A 38 -1.03 9.95 5.22
N LYS A 39 -0.75 11.22 4.88
CA LYS A 39 -1.23 11.87 3.64
C LYS A 39 -0.98 11.01 2.39
N SER A 40 0.25 10.51 2.24
CA SER A 40 0.65 9.72 1.07
C SER A 40 -0.14 8.42 0.89
N TYR A 41 -0.50 7.76 2.00
CA TYR A 41 -1.34 6.57 1.95
C TYR A 41 -2.76 6.93 1.48
N LEU A 42 -3.36 7.95 2.11
CA LEU A 42 -4.71 8.39 1.81
C LEU A 42 -4.85 8.87 0.36
N GLU A 43 -3.86 9.61 -0.16
CA GLU A 43 -3.84 10.07 -1.55
C GLU A 43 -3.70 8.90 -2.53
N ALA A 44 -2.81 7.94 -2.28
CA ALA A 44 -2.65 6.77 -3.15
C ALA A 44 -3.90 5.89 -3.22
N ILE A 45 -4.60 5.69 -2.09
CA ILE A 45 -5.87 4.95 -2.08
C ILE A 45 -6.96 5.72 -2.84
N LYS A 46 -7.04 7.04 -2.66
CA LYS A 46 -7.99 7.88 -3.41
C LYS A 46 -7.74 7.85 -4.92
N GLU A 47 -6.48 7.85 -5.34
CA GLU A 47 -6.11 7.69 -6.75
C GLU A 47 -6.48 6.30 -7.29
N LEU A 48 -6.24 5.25 -6.50
CA LEU A 48 -6.67 3.89 -6.86
C LEU A 48 -8.20 3.80 -6.99
N ASP A 49 -8.96 4.37 -6.07
CA ASP A 49 -10.42 4.43 -6.15
C ASP A 49 -10.91 5.11 -7.43
N ALA A 50 -10.24 6.19 -7.84
CA ALA A 50 -10.57 6.92 -9.06
C ALA A 50 -10.40 6.09 -10.34
N THR A 51 -9.62 5.00 -10.31
CA THR A 51 -9.49 4.06 -11.44
C THR A 51 -10.74 3.18 -11.65
N GLY A 52 -11.60 3.06 -10.64
CA GLY A 52 -12.79 2.21 -10.66
C GLY A 52 -12.50 0.71 -10.74
N LYS A 53 -11.26 0.26 -10.53
CA LYS A 53 -10.91 -1.17 -10.55
C LYS A 53 -11.37 -1.88 -9.28
N GLY A 54 -11.81 -3.12 -9.41
CA GLY A 54 -12.14 -3.96 -8.27
C GLY A 54 -10.88 -4.41 -7.53
N TYR A 55 -10.76 -4.06 -6.25
CA TYR A 55 -9.63 -4.47 -5.41
C TYR A 55 -10.07 -4.87 -3.99
N ILE A 56 -9.20 -5.63 -3.33
CA ILE A 56 -9.24 -5.89 -1.88
C ILE A 56 -8.00 -5.20 -1.30
N LEU A 57 -8.22 -4.32 -0.34
CA LEU A 57 -7.15 -3.64 0.38
C LEU A 57 -6.96 -4.33 1.73
N THR A 58 -5.75 -4.80 1.98
CA THR A 58 -5.38 -5.26 3.32
C THR A 58 -5.04 -4.06 4.20
N PRO A 59 -5.07 -4.21 5.53
CA PRO A 59 -4.45 -3.25 6.43
C PRO A 59 -3.00 -2.95 6.03
N PRO A 60 -2.47 -1.75 6.32
CA PRO A 60 -1.05 -1.48 6.21
C PRO A 60 -0.19 -2.37 7.12
N ILE A 61 1.08 -2.57 6.75
CA ILE A 61 1.98 -3.44 7.51
C ILE A 61 2.10 -3.06 8.99
N SER A 62 1.98 -1.77 9.35
CA SER A 62 2.02 -1.32 10.74
C SER A 62 0.81 -1.74 11.60
N GLU A 63 -0.26 -2.25 11.00
CA GLU A 63 -1.42 -2.77 11.74
C GLU A 63 -1.29 -4.26 12.07
N TYR A 64 -0.27 -4.95 11.54
CA TYR A 64 -0.02 -6.34 11.86
C TYR A 64 0.81 -6.47 13.12
N ARG A 65 0.36 -7.32 14.04
CA ARG A 65 1.01 -7.56 15.33
C ARG A 65 2.44 -8.06 15.16
N GLU A 66 2.67 -8.96 14.21
CA GLU A 66 3.97 -9.55 13.94
C GLU A 66 4.99 -8.49 13.51
N PHE A 67 4.54 -7.46 12.78
CA PHE A 67 5.39 -6.33 12.42
C PHE A 67 5.76 -5.51 13.67
N LEU A 68 4.77 -5.21 14.52
CA LEU A 68 4.98 -4.46 15.76
C LEU A 68 5.97 -5.18 16.70
N GLU A 69 5.79 -6.49 16.92
CA GLU A 69 6.69 -7.30 17.75
C GLU A 69 8.15 -7.25 17.26
N ILE A 70 8.37 -7.33 15.95
CA ILE A 70 9.72 -7.21 15.37
C ILE A 70 10.29 -5.80 15.61
N THR A 71 9.47 -4.76 15.47
CA THR A 71 9.94 -3.38 15.67
C THR A 71 10.27 -3.07 17.11
N GLU A 72 9.48 -3.54 18.09
CA GLU A 72 9.73 -3.36 19.52
C GLU A 72 11.14 -3.85 19.93
N HIS A 73 11.57 -5.00 19.40
CA HIS A 73 12.91 -5.54 19.66
C HIS A 73 14.06 -4.79 18.97
N LYS A 74 13.76 -3.80 18.13
CA LYS A 74 14.74 -3.05 17.33
C LYS A 74 14.74 -1.54 17.63
N VAL A 75 13.79 -1.04 18.42
CA VAL A 75 13.82 0.35 18.90
C VAL A 75 14.92 0.47 19.95
N PRO A 76 15.91 1.36 19.78
CA PRO A 76 16.91 1.62 20.81
C PRO A 76 16.25 2.10 22.12
N GLU A 77 16.75 1.66 23.27
CA GLU A 77 16.20 2.05 24.58
C GLU A 77 16.36 3.56 24.89
N ASP A 78 17.22 4.24 24.14
CA ASP A 78 17.63 5.64 24.32
C ASP A 78 17.01 6.62 23.31
N TRP A 79 15.91 6.23 22.65
CA TRP A 79 15.18 7.07 21.69
C TRP A 79 14.17 8.03 22.32
#